data_AF-A0A8C2D3E9-F1
#
_entry.id   AF-A0A8C2D3E9-F1
#
_cell.length_a   1.000
_cell.length_b   1.000
_cell.length_c   1.000
_cell.angle_alpha   90.00
_cell.angle_beta   90.00
_cell.angle_gamma   90.00
#
_symmetry.space_group_name_H-M   'P 1'
#
loop_
_entity.id
_entity.type
_entity.pdbx_description
1 polymer ?
#
loop_
_entity_poly.entity_id
_entity_poly.type
_entity_poly.pdbx_seq_one_letter_code
_entity_poly.pdbx_strand_id
1 'polypeptide(L)'
;LGGISTKVKLKYCAGDCQSGCINIGIAITLSVCCDADLCNSQDAPDPSSLVPSGKKCYSCDGQSFSNILSCSGSEEHCISATGANNLMVLKDCVSKSMCNTKTSVRDVQSVSCCEGNLCNGVQSVSQSFLFLCCSLISFILLH
;
A
#
# COMPACT_ATOMS: atom_id res chain seq x y z
N LEU A 1 19.98 1.99 17.95
CA LEU A 1 18.94 1.94 19.00
C LEU A 1 17.90 0.94 18.55
N GLY A 2 17.68 -0.15 19.29
CA GLY A 2 16.68 -1.17 18.95
C GLY A 2 15.28 -0.67 19.29
N GLY A 3 14.40 -0.59 18.29
CA GLY A 3 13.01 -0.19 18.49
C GLY A 3 12.26 -1.22 19.31
N ILE A 4 11.45 -0.76 20.28
CA ILE A 4 10.51 -1.62 21.01
C ILE A 4 9.40 -1.99 20.03
N SER A 5 9.27 -3.28 19.72
CA SER A 5 8.19 -3.81 18.88
C SER A 5 7.22 -4.61 19.75
N THR A 6 5.95 -4.19 19.75
CA THR A 6 4.87 -4.88 20.47
C THR A 6 4.05 -5.70 19.49
N LYS A 7 3.87 -7.00 19.78
CA LYS A 7 3.06 -7.92 18.96
C LYS A 7 1.70 -8.15 19.64
N VAL A 8 0.61 -7.96 18.88
CA VAL A 8 -0.77 -8.20 19.32
C VAL A 8 -1.41 -9.21 18.39
N LYS A 9 -2.13 -10.20 18.94
CA LYS A 9 -2.86 -11.21 18.17
C LYS A 9 -4.33 -11.14 18.54
N LEU A 10 -5.20 -11.13 17.53
CA LEU A 10 -6.66 -11.03 17.71
C LEU A 10 -7.36 -12.14 16.91
N LYS A 11 -8.33 -12.81 17.53
CA LYS A 11 -9.19 -13.83 16.91
C LYS A 11 -10.64 -13.47 17.18
N TYR A 12 -11.42 -13.28 16.12
CA TYR A 12 -12.81 -12.87 16.21
C TYR A 12 -13.55 -13.23 14.92
N CYS A 13 -14.88 -13.16 14.94
CA CYS A 13 -15.71 -13.31 13.75
C CYS A 13 -15.89 -11.95 13.07
N ALA A 14 -15.79 -11.91 11.75
CA ALA A 14 -15.99 -10.69 10.96
C ALA A 14 -16.88 -10.97 9.75
N GLY A 15 -17.86 -10.09 9.49
CA GLY A 15 -18.76 -10.21 8.33
C GLY A 15 -18.06 -9.97 6.99
N ASP A 16 -17.11 -9.05 6.95
CA ASP A 16 -16.26 -8.75 5.77
C ASP A 16 -14.81 -9.20 6.06
N CYS A 17 -14.61 -10.48 6.32
CA CYS A 17 -13.28 -11.03 6.59
C CYS A 17 -12.49 -11.16 5.28
N GLN A 18 -11.42 -10.37 5.15
CA GLN A 18 -10.52 -10.48 4.01
C GLN A 18 -9.08 -10.73 4.49
N SER A 19 -8.49 -11.85 4.05
CA SER A 19 -7.08 -12.14 4.29
C SER A 19 -6.21 -11.11 3.58
N GLY A 20 -5.22 -10.54 4.27
CA GLY A 20 -4.36 -9.54 3.67
C GLY A 20 -3.26 -9.06 4.60
N CYS A 21 -2.39 -8.23 4.04
CA CYS A 21 -1.31 -7.57 4.75
C CYS A 21 -1.34 -6.07 4.43
N ILE A 22 -1.09 -5.25 5.45
CA ILE A 22 -1.00 -3.80 5.36
C ILE A 22 0.20 -3.34 6.19
N ASN A 23 1.04 -2.46 5.66
CA ASN A 23 2.26 -1.98 6.31
C ASN A 23 2.37 -0.45 6.32
N ILE A 24 1.72 0.21 7.27
CA ILE A 24 1.73 1.68 7.35
C ILE A 24 3.07 2.28 7.86
N GLY A 25 4.18 1.54 7.79
CA GLY A 25 5.52 1.94 8.22
C GLY A 25 5.76 1.93 9.74
N ILE A 26 4.73 2.23 10.54
CA ILE A 26 4.76 2.20 12.01
C ILE A 26 4.23 0.87 12.55
N ALA A 27 3.31 0.25 11.83
CA ALA A 27 2.68 -1.01 12.19
C ALA A 27 2.49 -1.87 10.94
N ILE A 28 2.67 -3.18 11.11
CA ILE A 28 2.35 -4.18 10.09
C ILE A 28 1.21 -5.03 10.62
N THR A 29 0.11 -5.09 9.87
CA THR A 29 -1.06 -5.88 10.21
C THR A 29 -1.23 -6.99 9.19
N LEU A 30 -1.30 -8.24 9.67
CA LEU A 30 -1.60 -9.41 8.85
C LEU A 30 -2.91 -10.04 9.33
N SER A 31 -3.84 -10.28 8.42
CA SER A 31 -5.09 -10.97 8.67
C SER A 31 -5.17 -12.26 7.84
N VAL A 32 -5.74 -13.29 8.44
CA VAL A 32 -6.08 -14.55 7.76
C VAL A 32 -7.54 -14.86 8.08
N CYS A 33 -8.31 -15.11 7.04
CA CYS A 33 -9.73 -15.39 7.08
C CYS A 33 -10.04 -16.81 6.63
N CYS A 34 -11.13 -17.33 7.15
CA CYS A 34 -11.62 -18.67 6.88
C CYS A 34 -13.13 -18.73 7.20
N ASP A 35 -13.85 -19.64 6.54
CA ASP A 35 -15.32 -19.65 6.51
C ASP A 35 -15.96 -20.87 7.19
N ALA A 36 -15.19 -21.61 7.99
CA ALA A 36 -15.65 -22.77 8.73
C ALA A 36 -15.71 -22.50 10.24
N ASP A 37 -16.55 -23.23 10.96
CA ASP A 37 -16.64 -23.09 12.42
C ASP A 37 -15.27 -23.34 13.08
N LEU A 38 -14.89 -22.44 14.00
CA LEU A 38 -13.63 -22.51 14.77
C LEU A 38 -12.36 -22.59 13.91
N CYS A 39 -12.41 -22.18 12.65
CA CYS A 39 -11.29 -22.26 11.71
C CYS A 39 -10.10 -21.34 12.10
N ASN A 40 -10.34 -20.28 12.87
CA ASN A 40 -9.34 -19.34 13.36
C ASN A 40 -8.62 -19.81 14.64
N SER A 41 -8.58 -21.12 14.89
CA SER A 41 -7.90 -21.71 16.05
C SER A 41 -6.39 -21.47 16.04
N GLN A 42 -5.78 -21.37 14.86
CA GLN A 42 -4.37 -21.01 14.70
C GLN A 42 -4.15 -19.50 14.69
N ASP A 43 -3.00 -19.07 15.20
CA ASP A 43 -2.59 -17.66 15.11
C ASP A 43 -2.27 -17.29 13.66
N ALA A 44 -2.54 -16.04 13.28
CA ALA A 44 -2.01 -15.51 12.04
C ALA A 44 -0.46 -15.53 12.06
N PRO A 45 0.19 -15.72 10.89
CA PRO A 45 1.65 -15.71 10.80
C PRO A 45 2.26 -14.44 11.37
N ASP A 46 3.50 -14.54 11.85
CA ASP A 46 4.20 -13.37 12.38
C ASP A 46 4.59 -12.42 11.24
N PRO A 47 4.17 -11.15 11.24
CA PRO A 47 4.55 -10.20 10.20
C PRO A 47 6.06 -10.03 10.06
N SER A 48 6.82 -10.22 11.14
CA SER A 48 8.30 -10.16 11.11
C SER A 48 8.98 -11.33 10.38
N SER A 49 8.24 -12.40 10.09
CA SER A 49 8.72 -13.52 9.27
C SER A 49 8.45 -13.35 7.77
N LEU A 50 7.78 -12.26 7.37
CA LEU A 50 7.49 -12.02 5.96
C LEU A 50 8.78 -11.69 5.20
N VAL A 51 9.00 -12.43 4.11
CA VAL A 51 10.11 -12.18 3.19
C VAL A 51 9.76 -10.94 2.35
N PRO A 52 10.71 -10.04 2.06
CA PRO A 52 10.48 -8.92 1.15
C PRO A 52 9.94 -9.43 -0.20
N SER A 53 8.84 -8.85 -0.70
CA SER A 53 8.28 -9.23 -2.01
C SER A 53 9.11 -8.69 -3.19
N GLY A 54 10.00 -7.73 -2.92
CA GLY A 54 10.76 -7.00 -3.93
C GLY A 54 9.99 -5.83 -4.55
N LYS A 55 8.72 -5.64 -4.20
CA LYS A 55 7.93 -4.46 -4.57
C LYS A 55 8.26 -3.27 -3.70
N LYS A 56 8.08 -2.07 -4.26
CA LYS A 56 8.25 -0.80 -3.56
C LYS A 56 7.06 0.12 -3.82
N CYS A 57 6.57 0.77 -2.78
CA CYS A 57 5.49 1.75 -2.87
C CYS A 57 5.89 3.04 -2.15
N TYR A 58 5.24 4.15 -2.48
CA TYR A 58 5.30 5.34 -1.64
C TYR A 58 4.48 5.12 -0.36
N SER A 59 4.96 5.67 0.76
CA SER A 59 4.26 5.69 2.04
C SER A 59 4.22 7.10 2.65
N CYS A 60 3.34 7.28 3.63
CA CYS A 60 3.20 8.52 4.39
C CYS A 60 3.56 8.28 5.85
N ASP A 61 4.48 9.05 6.41
CA ASP A 61 4.87 8.99 7.84
C ASP A 61 4.26 10.13 8.67
N GLY A 62 3.24 10.80 8.13
CA GLY A 62 2.57 11.95 8.74
C GLY A 62 3.20 13.32 8.41
N GLN A 63 4.43 13.36 7.87
CA GLN A 63 5.09 14.61 7.44
C GLN A 63 5.58 14.56 5.99
N SER A 64 6.07 13.41 5.53
CA SER A 64 6.55 13.14 4.18
C SER A 64 5.56 12.24 3.43
N PHE A 65 5.21 12.61 2.20
CA PHE A 65 4.30 11.86 1.32
C PHE A 65 5.03 11.07 0.23
N SER A 66 6.35 10.97 0.34
CA SER A 66 7.25 10.44 -0.69
C SER A 66 8.28 9.45 -0.16
N ASN A 67 8.07 8.93 1.05
CA ASN A 67 8.95 7.88 1.58
C ASN A 67 8.78 6.60 0.77
N ILE A 68 9.87 5.86 0.56
CA ILE A 68 9.84 4.60 -0.17
C ILE A 68 9.76 3.45 0.83
N LEU A 69 8.66 2.71 0.79
CA LEU A 69 8.44 1.50 1.56
C LEU A 69 8.82 0.28 0.70
N SER A 70 9.54 -0.66 1.30
CA SER A 70 9.76 -1.99 0.71
C SER A 70 8.65 -2.91 1.18
N CYS A 71 7.89 -3.47 0.23
CA CYS A 71 6.76 -4.32 0.52
C CYS A 71 7.21 -5.73 0.96
N SER A 72 6.35 -6.41 1.72
CA SER A 72 6.66 -7.70 2.34
C SER A 72 5.56 -8.74 2.08
N GLY A 73 5.97 -10.01 2.04
CA GLY A 73 5.04 -11.13 1.93
C GLY A 73 4.21 -11.08 0.66
N SER A 74 2.88 -10.99 0.82
CA SER A 74 1.90 -10.96 -0.27
C SER A 74 1.54 -9.55 -0.77
N GLU A 75 2.27 -8.53 -0.31
CA GLU A 75 2.06 -7.15 -0.73
C GLU A 75 2.65 -6.91 -2.13
N GLU A 76 1.79 -7.08 -3.14
CA GLU A 76 2.16 -6.96 -4.55
C GLU A 76 1.67 -5.66 -5.21
N HIS A 77 0.83 -4.88 -4.50
CA HIS A 77 0.15 -3.71 -5.03
C HIS A 77 0.43 -2.49 -4.14
N CYS A 78 0.35 -1.30 -4.73
CA CYS A 78 0.36 -0.05 -3.99
C CYS A 78 -1.06 0.51 -3.89
N ILE A 79 -1.39 1.08 -2.74
CA ILE A 79 -2.66 1.80 -2.51
C ILE A 79 -2.40 3.30 -2.33
N SER A 80 -3.40 4.10 -2.68
CA SER A 80 -3.55 5.49 -2.26
C SER A 80 -4.98 5.73 -1.84
N ALA A 81 -5.19 6.33 -0.67
CA ALA A 81 -6.51 6.72 -0.20
C ALA A 81 -6.50 8.19 0.22
N THR A 82 -7.52 8.94 -0.20
CA THR A 82 -7.67 10.36 0.10
C THR A 82 -8.91 10.58 0.96
N GLY A 83 -8.73 11.25 2.10
CA GLY A 83 -9.80 11.61 3.03
C GLY A 83 -10.66 12.78 2.55
N ALA A 84 -11.85 12.92 3.12
CA ALA A 84 -12.81 13.99 2.81
C ALA A 84 -12.27 15.36 3.22
N ASN A 85 -11.74 16.11 2.24
CA ASN A 85 -11.04 17.44 2.30
C ASN A 85 -9.63 17.43 1.69
N ASN A 86 -9.18 16.33 1.07
CA ASN A 86 -7.83 16.17 0.51
C ASN A 86 -6.67 16.35 1.51
N LEU A 87 -6.94 16.43 2.82
CA LEU A 87 -5.92 16.68 3.85
C LEU A 87 -5.24 15.40 4.36
N MET A 88 -5.88 14.24 4.21
CA MET A 88 -5.25 12.94 4.52
C MET A 88 -5.05 12.15 3.25
N VAL A 89 -3.79 11.98 2.84
CA VAL A 89 -3.39 11.02 1.81
C VAL A 89 -2.67 9.88 2.51
N LEU A 90 -3.26 8.69 2.49
CA LEU A 90 -2.60 7.44 2.90
C LEU A 90 -2.01 6.79 1.65
N LYS A 91 -0.77 6.33 1.74
CA LYS A 91 -0.12 5.53 0.70
C LYS A 91 0.56 4.34 1.34
N ASP A 92 0.44 3.17 0.73
CA ASP A 92 0.97 1.94 1.33
C ASP A 92 1.18 0.79 0.32
N CYS A 93 1.91 -0.23 0.73
CA CYS A 93 1.94 -1.59 0.21
C CYS A 93 0.71 -2.37 0.71
N VAL A 94 0.03 -3.07 -0.20
CA VAL A 94 -1.12 -3.91 0.15
C VAL A 94 -1.15 -5.19 -0.67
N SER A 95 -1.82 -6.22 -0.14
CA SER A 95 -2.19 -7.39 -0.94
C SER A 95 -3.32 -7.07 -1.92
N LYS A 96 -3.40 -7.83 -3.02
CA LYS A 96 -4.46 -7.70 -4.04
C LYS A 96 -5.88 -7.72 -3.45
N SER A 97 -6.08 -8.53 -2.41
CA SER A 97 -7.35 -8.68 -1.71
C SER A 97 -7.86 -7.37 -1.09
N MET A 98 -6.96 -6.49 -0.63
CA MET A 98 -7.29 -5.19 -0.04
C MET A 98 -7.71 -4.15 -1.08
N CYS A 99 -7.23 -4.27 -2.32
CA CYS A 99 -7.64 -3.41 -3.42
C CYS A 99 -9.12 -3.59 -3.81
N ASN A 100 -9.70 -4.74 -3.52
CA ASN A 100 -11.07 -5.09 -3.90
C ASN A 100 -12.11 -4.71 -2.84
N THR A 101 -11.67 -4.25 -1.67
CA THR A 101 -12.55 -3.86 -0.57
C THR A 101 -13.18 -2.51 -0.88
N LYS A 102 -14.52 -2.45 -0.94
CA LYS A 102 -15.25 -1.18 -1.02
C LYS A 102 -15.09 -0.48 0.32
N THR A 103 -14.39 0.64 0.37
CA THR A 103 -14.22 1.42 1.60
C THR A 103 -15.58 1.82 2.18
N SER A 104 -15.93 1.22 3.32
CA SER A 104 -17.08 1.61 4.16
C SER A 104 -16.73 2.71 5.17
N VAL A 105 -15.51 3.24 5.09
CA VAL A 105 -15.01 4.31 5.97
C VAL A 105 -15.64 5.62 5.52
N ARG A 106 -16.49 6.21 6.38
CA ARG A 106 -17.31 7.40 6.07
C ARG A 106 -16.52 8.63 5.62
N ASP A 107 -15.21 8.66 5.90
CA ASP A 107 -14.34 9.80 5.67
C ASP A 107 -13.33 9.60 4.53
N VAL A 108 -13.42 8.51 3.76
CA VAL A 108 -12.56 8.27 2.58
C VAL A 108 -13.29 8.65 1.31
N GLN A 109 -12.75 9.65 0.59
CA GLN A 109 -13.34 10.21 -0.62
C GLN A 109 -12.94 9.45 -1.88
N SER A 110 -11.71 8.93 -1.93
CA SER A 110 -11.23 8.12 -3.06
C SER A 110 -10.19 7.10 -2.60
N VAL A 111 -10.20 5.94 -3.26
CA VAL A 111 -9.17 4.90 -3.11
C VAL A 111 -8.73 4.48 -4.51
N SER A 112 -7.42 4.39 -4.73
CA SER A 112 -6.83 3.80 -5.92
C SER A 112 -5.85 2.70 -5.52
N CYS A 113 -5.79 1.65 -6.34
CA CYS A 113 -4.81 0.59 -6.23
C CYS A 113 -4.11 0.43 -7.58
N CYS A 114 -2.83 0.11 -7.58
CA CYS A 114 -2.05 -0.13 -8.78
C CYS A 114 -1.01 -1.21 -8.55
N GLU A 115 -0.63 -1.91 -9.62
CA GLU A 115 0.46 -2.87 -9.62
C GLU A 115 1.70 -2.25 -10.28
N GLY A 116 2.86 -2.42 -9.65
CA GLY A 116 4.13 -1.89 -10.14
C GLY A 116 4.85 -1.03 -9.10
N ASN A 117 6.18 -0.91 -9.26
CA ASN A 117 6.97 -0.15 -8.31
C ASN A 117 6.63 1.34 -8.35
N LEU A 118 6.39 1.91 -7.17
CA LEU A 118 6.16 3.34 -6.95
C LEU A 118 4.97 3.91 -7.76
N CYS A 119 4.04 3.04 -8.19
CA CYS A 119 2.92 3.43 -9.05
C CYS A 119 1.92 4.36 -8.36
N ASN A 120 1.93 4.40 -7.02
CA ASN A 120 1.16 5.32 -6.20
C ASN A 120 1.84 6.69 -6.00
N GLY A 121 2.77 7.05 -6.89
CA GLY A 121 3.43 8.35 -6.94
C GLY A 121 2.54 9.46 -7.46
N VAL A 122 2.91 10.71 -7.18
CA VAL A 122 2.25 11.87 -7.80
C VAL A 122 2.71 11.98 -9.25
N GLN A 123 1.76 11.90 -10.18
CA GLN A 123 2.01 11.95 -11.62
C GLN A 123 2.22 13.40 -12.07
N SER A 124 3.36 14.03 -11.72
CA SER A 124 3.60 15.45 -12.09
C SER A 124 4.83 15.71 -12.95
N VAL A 125 5.72 14.73 -13.18
CA VAL A 125 7.03 15.02 -13.81
C VAL A 125 7.33 14.20 -15.07
N SER A 126 6.81 12.97 -15.23
CA SER A 126 7.16 12.13 -16.39
C SER A 126 6.61 12.65 -17.72
N GLN A 127 5.45 13.30 -17.70
CA GLN A 127 4.82 13.84 -18.91
C GLN A 127 5.60 15.04 -19.46
N SER A 128 6.10 15.93 -18.59
CA SER A 128 6.94 17.06 -18.99
C SER A 128 8.27 16.62 -19.58
N PHE A 129 8.88 15.55 -19.08
CA PHE A 129 10.13 15.01 -19.63
C PHE A 129 9.94 14.35 -21.00
N LEU A 130 8.85 13.59 -21.21
CA LEU A 130 8.54 13.02 -22.53
C LEU A 130 8.33 14.10 -23.58
N PHE A 131 7.60 15.17 -23.24
CA PHE A 131 7.44 16.31 -24.13
C PHE A 131 8.77 17.03 -24.38
N LEU A 132 9.59 17.28 -23.35
CA LEU A 132 10.91 17.89 -23.52
C LEU A 132 11.85 17.04 -24.40
N CYS A 133 11.89 15.73 -24.18
CA CYS A 133 12.70 14.81 -24.97
C CYS A 133 12.23 14.79 -26.43
N CYS A 134 10.93 14.69 -26.69
CA CYS A 134 10.39 14.75 -28.06
C CYS A 134 10.71 16.08 -28.75
N SER A 135 10.61 17.21 -28.03
CA SER A 135 10.97 18.54 -28.56
C SER A 135 12.46 18.66 -28.87
N LEU A 136 13.36 18.20 -27.98
CA LEU A 136 14.81 18.23 -28.22
C LEU A 136 15.22 17.34 -29.39
N ILE A 137 14.69 16.12 -29.46
CA ILE A 137 15.00 15.18 -30.55
C ILE A 137 14.52 15.75 -31.89
N SER A 138 13.34 16.38 -31.92
CA SER A 138 12.84 17.05 -33.13
C SER A 138 13.74 18.21 -33.56
N PHE A 139 14.26 19.00 -32.63
CA PHE A 139 15.16 20.11 -32.92
C PHE A 139 16.51 19.66 -33.48
N ILE A 140 17.06 18.55 -32.97
CA ILE A 140 18.32 17.96 -33.44
C ILE A 140 18.15 17.29 -34.81
N LEU A 141 16.99 16.69 -35.09
CA LEU A 141 16.72 16.01 -36.36
C LEU A 141 16.31 16.97 -37.50
N LEU A 142 15.89 18.20 -37.18
CA LEU A 142 15.45 19.21 -38.15
C LEU A 142 16.54 20.26 -38.45
N HIS A 143 17.74 20.08 -37.92
CA HIS A 143 18.93 20.91 -38.15
C HIS A 143 20.10 20.05 -38.64
#